data_AF-A0AAV8C906-F1
#
_entry.id   AF-A0AAV8C906-F1
#
_cell.length_a   1.000
_cell.length_b   1.000
_cell.length_c   1.000
_cell.angle_alpha   90.00
_cell.angle_beta   90.00
_cell.angle_gamma   90.00
#
_symmetry.space_group_name_H-M   'P 1'
#
loop_
_entity.id
_entity.type
_entity.pdbx_description
1 polymer ?
#
loop_
_entity_poly.entity_id
_entity_poly.type
_entity_poly.pdbx_seq_one_letter_code
_entity_poly.pdbx_strand_id
1 'polypeptide(L)'
;MRQSVIIAWLVCVVAVSGSMAVLAVRDSAVMRLGGIVQSIPDVTNNTEMEALARFAVSEFNNNKNSLLEFVRVVKATQQVVAGLKYYLTIEAKDGTTVNLYEAKIWLQPWSNFQKLEEFKLADLN
;
A
#
# COMPACT_ATOMS: atom_id res chain seq x y z
N MET A 1 10.30 -12.15 51.70
CA MET A 1 9.48 -12.27 50.47
C MET A 1 10.42 -12.43 49.28
N ARG A 2 10.25 -13.53 48.53
CA ARG A 2 10.69 -13.80 47.13
C ARG A 2 12.20 -13.77 46.80
N GLN A 3 12.84 -14.95 47.00
CA GLN A 3 13.72 -15.72 46.08
C GLN A 3 14.75 -14.91 45.23
N SER A 4 16.09 -15.00 45.37
CA SER A 4 17.05 -16.15 45.39
C SER A 4 16.71 -17.17 44.29
N VAL A 5 17.47 -17.37 43.20
CA VAL A 5 18.79 -18.03 43.13
C VAL A 5 19.44 -17.81 41.73
N ILE A 6 20.75 -17.63 41.77
CA ILE A 6 21.81 -17.66 40.74
C ILE A 6 21.69 -18.83 39.76
N ILE A 7 21.81 -18.65 38.43
CA ILE A 7 22.60 -19.55 37.53
C ILE A 7 23.08 -18.74 36.30
N ALA A 8 24.29 -18.20 36.39
CA ALA A 8 25.17 -18.02 35.22
C ALA A 8 25.68 -19.41 34.77
N TRP A 9 26.24 -19.49 33.54
CA TRP A 9 26.69 -20.69 32.80
C TRP A 9 25.56 -21.39 32.02
N LEU A 10 25.70 -21.86 30.78
CA LEU A 10 26.63 -21.73 29.69
C LEU A 10 26.04 -22.62 28.56
N VAL A 11 26.10 -22.17 27.30
CA VAL A 11 26.03 -22.97 26.05
C VAL A 11 24.78 -23.82 25.78
N CYS A 12 24.04 -23.42 24.74
CA CYS A 12 23.98 -24.26 23.54
C CYS A 12 23.90 -23.36 22.31
N VAL A 13 25.03 -23.31 21.60
CA VAL A 13 25.14 -22.84 20.22
C VAL A 13 24.08 -23.56 19.40
N VAL A 14 23.13 -22.81 18.84
CA VAL A 14 22.51 -23.22 17.59
C VAL A 14 22.79 -22.11 16.60
N ALA A 15 23.94 -22.26 15.93
CA ALA A 15 24.17 -21.62 14.66
C ALA A 15 23.12 -22.13 13.67
N VAL A 16 22.09 -21.32 13.42
CA VAL A 16 21.42 -21.32 12.12
C VAL A 16 21.78 -20.00 11.48
N SER A 17 22.88 -20.03 10.74
CA SER A 17 23.22 -19.05 9.73
C SER A 17 22.06 -18.94 8.74
N GLY A 18 21.34 -17.82 8.80
CA GLY A 18 20.23 -17.51 7.90
C GLY A 18 19.70 -16.14 8.22
N SER A 19 20.34 -15.11 7.66
CA SER A 19 20.08 -13.67 7.79
C SER A 19 18.67 -13.31 8.23
N MET A 20 18.51 -13.00 9.51
CA MET A 20 17.31 -12.35 10.03
C MET A 20 17.57 -10.92 10.47
N ALA A 21 16.62 -10.07 10.08
CA ALA A 21 16.43 -8.69 10.47
C ALA A 21 17.47 -7.69 9.96
N VAL A 22 17.18 -7.09 8.80
CA VAL A 22 16.75 -5.67 8.75
C VAL A 22 15.76 -5.51 7.58
N LEU A 23 14.47 -5.80 7.79
CA LEU A 23 13.44 -5.13 6.99
C LEU A 23 13.16 -3.79 7.69
N ALA A 24 14.08 -2.85 7.51
CA ALA A 24 13.75 -1.46 7.69
C ALA A 24 12.73 -1.15 6.59
N VAL A 25 11.44 -1.25 6.93
CA VAL A 25 10.39 -0.57 6.16
C VAL A 25 10.77 0.90 6.22
N ARG A 26 11.44 1.37 5.17
CA ARG A 26 11.59 2.80 4.93
C ARG A 26 10.18 3.28 4.62
N ASP A 27 9.47 3.71 5.65
CA ASP A 27 8.26 4.49 5.45
C ASP A 27 8.69 5.83 4.87
N SER A 28 8.82 5.85 3.54
CA SER A 28 9.08 7.06 2.79
C SER A 28 7.84 7.94 2.94
N ALA A 29 7.83 8.77 3.97
CA ALA A 29 6.89 9.87 4.09
C ALA A 29 7.07 10.77 2.87
N VAL A 30 6.24 10.56 1.85
CA VAL A 30 6.22 11.41 0.66
C VAL A 30 5.63 12.75 1.12
N MET A 31 6.47 13.78 1.22
CA MET A 31 6.00 15.14 1.44
C MET A 31 5.25 15.59 0.18
N ARG A 32 3.91 15.49 0.21
CA ARG A 32 3.04 16.06 -0.81
C ARG A 32 2.48 17.38 -0.28
N LEU A 33 2.31 18.36 -1.16
CA LEU A 33 1.74 19.66 -0.79
C LEU A 33 0.27 19.48 -0.40
N GLY A 34 -0.08 19.95 0.80
CA GLY A 34 -1.43 19.94 1.37
C GLY A 34 -1.69 18.76 2.31
N GLY A 35 -2.16 19.02 3.53
CA GLY A 35 -2.66 17.97 4.44
C GLY A 35 -1.63 16.99 4.99
N ILE A 36 -2.08 16.14 5.91
CA ILE A 36 -1.26 15.06 6.50
C ILE A 36 -1.37 13.83 5.59
N VAL A 37 -0.23 13.34 5.11
CA VAL A 37 -0.12 12.08 4.36
C VAL A 37 0.22 10.96 5.34
N GLN A 38 -0.57 9.89 5.32
CA GLN A 38 -0.38 8.69 6.14
C GLN A 38 -0.18 7.47 5.23
N SER A 39 0.85 6.69 5.54
CA SER A 39 1.12 5.41 4.89
C SER A 39 0.21 4.33 5.47
N ILE A 40 -0.35 3.46 4.62
CA ILE A 40 -1.16 2.33 5.07
C ILE A 40 -0.24 1.10 5.06
N PRO A 41 0.19 0.60 6.23
CA PRO A 41 1.24 -0.43 6.30
C PRO A 41 0.77 -1.82 5.87
N ASP A 42 -0.51 -2.16 6.05
CA ASP A 42 -1.08 -3.45 5.67
C ASP A 42 -2.10 -3.26 4.54
N VAL A 43 -1.60 -3.22 3.30
CA VAL A 43 -2.44 -3.10 2.10
C VAL A 43 -2.97 -4.45 1.62
N THR A 44 -2.30 -5.54 1.96
CA THR A 44 -2.64 -6.88 1.46
C THR A 44 -3.83 -7.46 2.18
N ASN A 45 -4.01 -7.16 3.48
CA ASN A 45 -5.17 -7.62 4.25
C ASN A 45 -6.31 -6.60 4.29
N ASN A 46 -6.17 -5.46 3.60
CA ASN A 46 -7.17 -4.40 3.64
C ASN A 46 -8.12 -4.49 2.43
N THR A 47 -9.31 -5.06 2.68
CA THR A 47 -10.40 -5.16 1.69
C THR A 47 -10.87 -3.81 1.16
N GLU A 48 -10.73 -2.72 1.93
CA GLU A 48 -11.08 -1.38 1.44
C GLU A 48 -10.11 -0.91 0.36
N MET A 49 -8.81 -1.16 0.53
CA MET A 49 -7.80 -0.79 -0.47
C MET A 49 -7.97 -1.60 -1.74
N GLU A 50 -8.32 -2.89 -1.60
CA GLU A 50 -8.64 -3.74 -2.74
C GLU A 50 -9.88 -3.25 -3.48
N ALA A 51 -10.95 -2.88 -2.77
CA ALA A 51 -12.17 -2.34 -3.38
C ALA A 51 -11.90 -1.03 -4.13
N LEU A 52 -11.11 -0.12 -3.54
CA LEU A 52 -10.71 1.14 -4.19
C LEU A 52 -9.85 0.90 -5.44
N ALA A 53 -8.94 -0.07 -5.39
CA ALA A 53 -8.11 -0.44 -6.53
C ALA A 53 -8.95 -1.03 -7.68
N ARG A 54 -9.88 -1.94 -7.37
CA ARG A 54 -10.81 -2.51 -8.36
C ARG A 54 -11.69 -1.43 -8.98
N PHE A 55 -12.17 -0.48 -8.18
CA PHE A 55 -12.90 0.69 -8.68
C PHE A 55 -12.05 1.50 -9.67
N ALA A 56 -10.79 1.80 -9.31
CA ALA A 56 -9.91 2.58 -10.18
C ALA A 56 -9.65 1.87 -11.54
N VAL A 57 -9.41 0.56 -11.53
CA VAL A 57 -9.23 -0.24 -12.76
C VAL A 57 -10.51 -0.26 -13.59
N SER A 58 -11.67 -0.50 -12.96
CA SER A 58 -12.96 -0.52 -13.66
C SER A 58 -13.26 0.83 -14.31
N GLU A 59 -13.07 1.93 -13.59
CA GLU A 59 -13.27 3.29 -14.11
C GLU A 59 -12.32 3.59 -15.27
N PHE A 60 -11.05 3.20 -15.16
CA PHE A 60 -10.10 3.40 -16.25
C PHE A 60 -10.50 2.60 -17.49
N ASN A 61 -10.86 1.32 -17.33
CA ASN A 61 -11.30 0.45 -18.42
C ASN A 61 -12.54 1.01 -19.13
N ASN A 62 -13.53 1.47 -18.35
CA ASN A 62 -14.76 2.08 -18.89
C ASN A 62 -14.46 3.38 -19.67
N ASN A 63 -13.57 4.23 -19.17
CA ASN A 63 -13.28 5.53 -19.78
C ASN A 63 -12.31 5.46 -20.97
N LYS A 64 -11.39 4.50 -20.98
CA LYS A 64 -10.34 4.37 -22.01
C LYS A 64 -10.55 3.19 -22.95
N ASN A 65 -11.65 2.44 -22.78
CA ASN A 65 -11.90 1.18 -23.49
C ASN A 65 -10.69 0.23 -23.40
N SER A 66 -10.12 0.13 -22.19
CA SER A 66 -8.98 -0.73 -21.88
C SER A 66 -9.45 -2.01 -21.20
N LEU A 67 -8.57 -3.02 -21.16
CA LEU A 67 -8.84 -4.34 -20.59
C LEU A 67 -7.79 -4.69 -19.53
N LEU A 68 -7.55 -3.76 -18.60
CA LEU A 68 -6.64 -4.02 -17.49
C LEU A 68 -7.28 -4.98 -16.49
N GLU A 69 -6.55 -6.02 -16.10
CA GLU A 69 -6.95 -6.96 -15.05
C GLU A 69 -6.23 -6.60 -13.74
N PHE A 70 -6.99 -6.31 -12.69
CA PHE A 70 -6.42 -6.04 -11.36
C PHE A 70 -5.73 -7.30 -10.80
N VAL A 71 -4.51 -7.14 -10.29
CA VAL A 71 -3.75 -8.22 -9.63
C VAL A 71 -3.71 -8.00 -8.13
N ARG A 72 -3.11 -6.90 -7.66
CA ARG A 72 -2.99 -6.57 -6.23
C ARG A 72 -2.66 -5.11 -5.97
N VAL A 73 -2.83 -4.68 -4.72
CA VAL A 73 -2.32 -3.39 -4.24
C VAL A 73 -0.90 -3.59 -3.71
N VAL A 74 0.03 -2.74 -4.16
CA VAL A 74 1.44 -2.76 -3.75
C VAL A 74 1.72 -1.73 -2.67
N LYS A 75 1.11 -0.55 -2.80
CA LYS A 75 1.25 0.54 -1.83
C LYS A 75 -0.04 1.34 -1.76
N ALA A 76 -0.37 1.83 -0.58
CA ALA A 76 -1.47 2.76 -0.38
C ALA A 76 -1.06 3.84 0.60
N THR A 77 -1.44 5.07 0.28
CA THR A 77 -1.29 6.21 1.18
C THR A 77 -2.57 7.01 1.16
N GLN A 78 -2.93 7.58 2.31
CA GLN A 78 -4.09 8.42 2.49
C GLN A 78 -3.65 9.84 2.80
N GLN A 79 -4.34 10.83 2.26
CA GLN A 79 -4.09 12.23 2.54
C GLN A 79 -5.41 12.93 2.87
N VAL A 80 -5.44 13.61 4.01
CA VAL A 80 -6.60 14.40 4.42
C VAL A 80 -6.55 15.77 3.75
N VAL A 81 -7.58 16.10 2.99
CA VAL A 81 -7.75 17.38 2.27
C VAL A 81 -9.19 17.90 2.46
N ALA A 82 -9.83 18.51 1.47
CA ALA A 82 -11.28 18.66 1.39
C ALA A 82 -11.99 17.30 1.14
N GLY A 83 -11.60 16.26 1.87
CA GLY A 83 -11.98 14.86 1.70
C GLY A 83 -10.83 13.94 2.08
N LEU A 84 -10.89 12.71 1.60
CA LEU A 84 -9.79 11.75 1.67
C LEU A 84 -9.27 11.50 0.25
N LYS A 85 -7.99 11.75 0.03
CA LYS A 85 -7.30 11.32 -1.19
C LYS A 85 -6.53 10.04 -0.90
N TYR A 86 -6.83 9.00 -1.66
CA TYR A 86 -6.06 7.76 -1.67
C TYR A 86 -5.13 7.77 -2.88
N TYR A 87 -3.85 7.51 -2.63
CA TYR A 87 -2.87 7.25 -3.65
C TYR A 87 -2.50 5.78 -3.55
N LEU A 88 -2.90 5.02 -4.57
CA LEU A 88 -2.65 3.60 -4.66
C LEU A 88 -1.61 3.35 -5.73
N THR A 89 -0.65 2.49 -5.43
CA THR A 89 0.17 1.83 -6.44
C THR A 89 -0.36 0.41 -6.58
N ILE A 90 -0.89 0.09 -7.74
CA ILE A 90 -1.54 -1.19 -8.02
C ILE A 90 -0.79 -1.92 -9.12
N GLU A 91 -0.76 -3.23 -9.01
CA GLU A 91 -0.28 -4.11 -10.06
C GLU A 91 -1.49 -4.55 -10.89
N ALA A 92 -1.44 -4.31 -12.20
CA ALA A 92 -2.48 -4.72 -13.13
C ALA A 92 -1.85 -5.29 -14.40
N LYS A 93 -2.56 -6.24 -15.01
CA LYS A 93 -2.15 -6.92 -16.21
C LYS A 93 -2.79 -6.27 -17.43
N ASP A 94 -1.97 -5.89 -18.39
CA ASP A 94 -2.37 -5.45 -19.72
C ASP A 94 -2.09 -6.59 -20.71
N GLY A 95 -3.11 -7.44 -20.92
CA GLY A 95 -3.02 -8.66 -21.72
C GLY A 95 -2.08 -9.71 -21.11
N THR A 96 -0.81 -9.70 -21.51
CA THR A 96 0.24 -10.62 -21.00
C THR A 96 1.30 -9.92 -20.15
N THR A 97 1.34 -8.58 -20.17
CA THR A 97 2.34 -7.80 -19.45
C THR A 97 1.76 -7.35 -18.12
N VAL A 98 2.52 -7.52 -17.04
CA VAL A 98 2.15 -6.99 -15.72
C VAL A 98 2.88 -5.68 -15.50
N ASN A 99 2.12 -4.61 -15.24
CA ASN A 99 2.64 -3.27 -15.03
C ASN A 99 2.16 -2.72 -13.68
N LEU A 100 2.91 -1.76 -13.14
CA LEU A 100 2.50 -0.98 -12.00
C LEU A 100 1.80 0.29 -12.47
N TYR A 101 0.70 0.64 -11.81
CA TYR A 101 -0.08 1.84 -12.07
C TYR A 101 -0.25 2.64 -10.79
N GLU A 102 -0.19 3.97 -10.91
CA GLU A 102 -0.59 4.89 -9.86
C GLU A 102 -2.03 5.35 -10.09
N ALA A 103 -2.87 5.14 -9.08
CA ALA A 103 -4.25 5.62 -9.05
C ALA A 103 -4.42 6.67 -7.94
N LYS A 104 -5.10 7.76 -8.27
CA LYS A 104 -5.51 8.81 -7.33
C LYS A 104 -7.02 8.84 -7.23
N ILE A 105 -7.54 8.60 -6.04
CA ILE A 105 -8.97 8.50 -5.79
C ILE A 105 -9.35 9.52 -4.73
N TRP A 106 -10.33 10.36 -5.02
CA TRP A 106 -10.82 11.37 -4.08
C TRP A 106 -12.21 10.98 -3.58
N LEU A 107 -12.32 10.86 -2.26
CA LEU A 107 -13.56 10.55 -1.54
C LEU A 107 -13.99 11.74 -0.68
N GLN A 108 -15.29 11.99 -0.65
CA GLN A 108 -15.93 12.87 0.33
C GLN A 108 -17.10 12.11 0.96
N PRO A 109 -16.90 11.47 2.13
CA PRO A 109 -17.93 10.66 2.77
C PRO A 109 -19.23 11.43 3.04
N TRP A 110 -19.14 12.73 3.36
CA TRP A 110 -20.30 13.58 3.64
C TRP A 110 -21.13 13.94 2.41
N SER A 111 -20.63 13.72 1.20
CA SER A 111 -21.34 14.04 -0.05
C SER A 111 -21.59 12.81 -0.93
N ASN A 112 -21.27 11.60 -0.44
CA ASN A 112 -21.25 10.36 -1.24
C ASN A 112 -20.48 10.52 -2.55
N PHE A 113 -19.44 11.34 -2.54
CA PHE A 113 -18.63 11.62 -3.73
C PHE A 113 -17.41 10.70 -3.74
N GLN A 114 -17.23 10.00 -4.85
CA GLN A 114 -16.07 9.17 -5.12
C GLN A 114 -15.68 9.34 -6.58
N LYS A 115 -14.42 9.69 -6.83
CA LYS A 115 -13.93 9.95 -8.19
C LYS A 115 -12.49 9.47 -8.36
N LEU A 116 -12.23 8.81 -9.49
CA LEU A 116 -10.88 8.60 -10.00
C LEU A 116 -10.35 9.90 -10.61
N GLU A 117 -9.37 10.53 -9.97
CA GLU A 117 -8.75 11.76 -10.45
C GLU A 117 -7.65 11.49 -11.49
N GLU A 118 -6.82 10.48 -11.25
CA GLU A 118 -5.69 10.14 -12.11
C GLU A 118 -5.46 8.64 -12.10
N PHE A 119 -5.10 8.10 -13.26
CA PHE A 119 -4.65 6.71 -13.42
C PHE A 119 -3.58 6.69 -14.50
N LYS A 120 -2.36 6.29 -14.13
CA LYS A 120 -1.21 6.27 -15.03
C LYS A 120 -0.26 5.13 -14.71
N LEU A 121 0.61 4.80 -15.65
CA LEU A 121 1.73 3.91 -15.38
C LEU A 121 2.63 4.51 -14.29
N ALA A 122 3.09 3.67 -13.37
CA ALA A 122 4.03 4.09 -12.34
C ALA A 122 5.42 4.22 -12.96
N ASP A 123 6.06 5.38 -12.75
CA ASP A 123 7.44 5.60 -13.19
C ASP A 123 8.37 4.75 -12.31
N LEU A 124 8.96 3.70 -12.89
CA LEU A 124 10.03 2.91 -12.27
C LEU A 124 11.31 3.74 -12.32
N ASN A 125 11.60 4.49 -11.25
CA ASN A 125 12.86 5.23 -11.10
C ASN A 125 13.79 4.55 -10.09
#